data_AF-A0A8C6Z3K7-F1
#
_entry.id   AF-A0A8C6Z3K7-F1
#
_cell.length_a   1.000
_cell.length_b   1.000
_cell.length_c   1.000
_cell.angle_alpha   90.00
_cell.angle_beta   90.00
_cell.angle_gamma   90.00
#
_symmetry.space_group_name_H-M   'P 1'
#
loop_
_entity.id
_entity.type
_entity.pdbx_description
1 polymer ?
#
loop_
_entity_poly.entity_id
_entity_poly.type
_entity_poly.pdbx_seq_one_letter_code
_entity_poly.pdbx_strand_id
1 'polypeptide(L)'
;PLGHHCREQHAAPLLTRRPQGVLADFAPSVPPLVPALVVQCVTEVETRGLAEVGAAAAGLPGVPWGCRASRGSAVLLSPFSPHPQTGLYRVPGAEQLVREWKQRLLRAGEAPPALGAVADVHVLCGVLKDFLRGLQEPLVTFSLHAAFLQAAGEGRARRADIPDEAACSAALCHVVTKLPPANRDTLAFLMLHLLR
;
A
#
# COMPACT_ATOMS: atom_id res chain seq x y z
N PRO A 1 7.95 39.55 -45.63
CA PRO A 1 8.80 38.35 -45.70
C PRO A 1 9.80 38.30 -44.54
N LEU A 2 9.70 37.26 -43.71
CA LEU A 2 10.71 36.76 -42.75
C LEU A 2 11.01 37.71 -41.57
N GLY A 3 10.61 37.45 -40.32
CA GLY A 3 10.71 36.19 -39.57
C GLY A 3 12.00 36.19 -38.74
N HIS A 4 11.98 35.61 -37.53
CA HIS A 4 13.13 35.25 -36.66
C HIS A 4 13.61 36.39 -35.72
N HIS A 5 13.70 36.28 -34.39
CA HIS A 5 13.84 35.14 -33.47
C HIS A 5 13.09 35.43 -32.15
N CYS A 6 12.08 34.62 -31.84
CA CYS A 6 11.63 34.42 -30.45
C CYS A 6 12.61 33.40 -29.85
N ARG A 7 13.55 33.86 -29.01
CA ARG A 7 14.55 32.99 -28.39
C ARG A 7 13.94 32.28 -27.20
N GLU A 8 13.98 30.96 -27.29
CA GLU A 8 13.65 29.96 -26.29
C GLU A 8 13.99 30.38 -24.86
N GLN A 9 12.99 30.28 -23.99
CA GLN A 9 13.20 29.86 -22.61
C GLN A 9 12.38 28.60 -22.40
N HIS A 10 12.90 27.47 -22.93
CA HIS A 10 12.52 26.15 -22.45
C HIS A 10 12.99 26.05 -21.00
N ALA A 11 12.12 26.44 -20.07
CA ALA A 11 12.25 26.06 -18.68
C ALA A 11 12.13 24.53 -18.63
N ALA A 12 13.26 23.85 -18.48
CA ALA A 12 13.30 22.46 -18.08
C ALA A 12 12.42 22.30 -16.82
N PRO A 13 11.45 21.37 -16.79
CA PRO A 13 10.74 21.10 -15.56
C PRO A 13 11.75 20.45 -14.62
N LEU A 14 12.26 21.24 -13.68
CA LEU A 14 13.08 20.76 -12.58
C LEU A 14 12.31 19.66 -11.85
N LEU A 15 12.87 18.45 -11.94
CA LEU A 15 12.52 17.26 -11.19
C LEU A 15 12.70 17.49 -9.68
N THR A 16 11.80 18.20 -8.99
CA THR A 16 11.88 18.31 -7.52
C THR A 16 10.57 18.47 -6.75
N ARG A 17 9.39 18.48 -7.37
CA ARG A 17 8.16 18.30 -6.58
C ARG A 17 7.89 16.82 -6.35
N ARG A 18 8.30 16.31 -5.19
CA ARG A 18 7.62 15.14 -4.60
C ARG A 18 6.12 15.44 -4.66
N PRO A 19 5.26 14.58 -5.23
CA PRO A 19 3.82 14.75 -5.10
C PRO A 19 3.47 14.50 -3.63
N GLN A 20 3.58 15.55 -2.81
CA GLN A 20 3.11 15.61 -1.43
C GLN A 20 1.70 16.18 -1.49
N GLY A 21 0.77 15.37 -2.01
CA GLY A 21 -0.66 15.67 -1.98
C GLY A 21 -1.28 15.20 -0.67
N VAL A 22 -2.53 15.60 -0.45
CA VAL A 22 -3.39 14.93 0.53
C VAL A 22 -3.83 13.59 -0.06
N LEU A 23 -4.23 12.65 0.78
CA LEU A 23 -4.59 11.30 0.32
C LEU A 23 -5.70 11.31 -0.75
N ALA A 24 -6.64 12.24 -0.64
CA ALA A 24 -7.74 12.42 -1.58
C ALA A 24 -7.26 12.71 -3.01
N ASP A 25 -6.09 13.35 -3.20
CA ASP A 25 -5.54 13.66 -4.53
C ASP A 25 -5.13 12.39 -5.31
N PHE A 26 -4.94 11.27 -4.60
CA PHE A 26 -4.52 9.99 -5.17
C PHE A 26 -5.65 8.97 -5.23
N ALA A 27 -6.81 9.26 -4.64
CA ALA A 27 -7.96 8.36 -4.58
C ALA A 27 -8.86 8.56 -5.80
N PRO A 28 -9.55 7.51 -6.29
CA PRO A 28 -10.57 7.66 -7.30
C PRO A 28 -11.76 8.47 -6.77
N SER A 29 -12.52 9.10 -7.69
CA SER A 29 -13.74 9.84 -7.34
C SER A 29 -14.94 8.95 -7.00
N VAL A 30 -14.80 7.62 -7.13
CA VAL A 30 -15.84 6.62 -6.84
C VAL A 30 -15.36 5.63 -5.77
N PRO A 31 -16.25 5.13 -4.90
CA PRO A 31 -15.89 4.14 -3.90
C PRO A 31 -15.38 2.81 -4.48
N PRO A 32 -14.48 2.10 -3.78
CA PRO A 32 -13.83 2.52 -2.54
C PRO A 32 -12.75 3.59 -2.82
N LEU A 33 -12.70 4.66 -2.01
CA LEU A 33 -11.81 5.80 -2.24
C LEU A 33 -10.37 5.50 -1.79
N VAL A 34 -9.77 4.46 -2.39
CA VAL A 34 -8.43 3.94 -2.07
C VAL A 34 -7.51 4.21 -3.25
N PRO A 35 -6.34 4.83 -3.05
CA PRO A 35 -5.39 5.08 -4.13
C PRO A 35 -4.98 3.78 -4.84
N ALA A 36 -4.93 3.82 -6.18
CA ALA A 36 -4.56 2.66 -6.99
C ALA A 36 -3.21 2.06 -6.56
N LEU A 37 -2.21 2.91 -6.25
CA LEU A 37 -0.91 2.47 -5.73
C LEU A 37 -1.04 1.59 -4.49
N VAL A 38 -1.94 1.95 -3.56
CA VAL A 38 -2.18 1.18 -2.33
C VAL A 38 -2.78 -0.18 -2.66
N VAL A 39 -3.84 -0.20 -3.48
CA VAL A 39 -4.50 -1.44 -3.91
C VAL A 39 -3.50 -2.38 -4.59
N GLN A 40 -2.70 -1.87 -5.51
CA GLN A 40 -1.74 -2.69 -6.26
C GLN A 40 -0.64 -3.27 -5.38
N CYS A 41 -0.06 -2.45 -4.49
CA CYS A 41 0.97 -2.93 -3.57
C CYS A 41 0.40 -4.01 -2.63
N VAL A 42 -0.79 -3.78 -2.06
CA VAL A 42 -1.45 -4.72 -1.16
C VAL A 42 -1.77 -6.03 -1.88
N THR A 43 -2.42 -5.99 -3.04
CA THR A 43 -2.80 -7.20 -3.80
C THR A 43 -1.58 -8.06 -4.13
N GLU A 44 -0.47 -7.44 -4.52
CA GLU A 44 0.77 -8.17 -4.82
C GLU A 44 1.47 -8.71 -3.58
N VAL A 45 1.43 -7.95 -2.47
CA VAL A 45 1.92 -8.43 -1.18
C VAL A 45 1.10 -9.64 -0.70
N GLU A 46 -0.22 -9.61 -0.85
CA GLU A 46 -1.07 -10.76 -0.50
C GLU A 46 -0.79 -11.97 -1.41
N THR A 47 -0.65 -11.73 -2.72
CA THR A 47 -0.41 -12.79 -3.71
C THR A 47 0.92 -13.51 -3.49
N ARG A 48 1.97 -12.80 -3.02
CA ARG A 48 3.32 -13.34 -2.90
C ARG A 48 3.78 -13.61 -1.47
N GLY A 49 3.28 -12.83 -0.52
CA GLY A 49 3.70 -12.84 0.88
C GLY A 49 2.83 -13.71 1.79
N LEU A 50 1.56 -13.92 1.44
CA LEU A 50 0.63 -14.76 2.21
C LEU A 50 0.44 -16.17 1.62
N ALA A 51 1.12 -16.49 0.51
CA ALA A 51 0.93 -17.72 -0.27
C ALA A 51 1.24 -19.04 0.47
N GLU A 52 1.72 -19.01 1.71
CA GLU A 52 2.15 -20.23 2.43
C GLU A 52 1.49 -20.44 3.81
N VAL A 53 0.60 -19.57 4.29
CA VAL A 53 -0.03 -19.75 5.62
C VAL A 53 -1.51 -20.18 5.57
N GLY A 54 -2.10 -20.31 4.37
CA GLY A 54 -3.53 -20.61 4.20
C GLY A 54 -3.90 -21.90 3.44
N ALA A 55 -2.95 -22.68 2.93
CA ALA A 55 -3.24 -23.88 2.13
C ALA A 55 -3.37 -25.17 2.98
N ALA A 56 -3.93 -25.08 4.18
CA ALA A 56 -4.18 -26.22 5.05
C ALA A 56 -5.60 -26.19 5.67
N ALA A 57 -6.64 -25.86 4.91
CA ALA A 57 -8.02 -26.15 5.30
C ALA A 57 -9.04 -26.00 4.14
N ALA A 58 -8.94 -26.85 3.12
CA ALA A 58 -10.10 -27.34 2.37
C ALA A 58 -9.60 -28.39 1.38
N GLY A 59 -9.57 -29.64 1.84
CA GLY A 59 -9.43 -30.77 0.94
C GLY A 59 -10.61 -30.81 -0.02
N LEU A 60 -10.36 -30.47 -1.28
CA LEU A 60 -11.09 -31.02 -2.41
C LEU A 60 -10.06 -31.76 -3.28
N PRO A 61 -10.16 -33.10 -3.42
CA PRO A 61 -9.24 -33.83 -4.26
C PRO A 61 -9.56 -33.51 -5.73
N GLY A 62 -8.60 -32.92 -6.45
CA GLY A 62 -8.57 -33.05 -7.92
C GLY A 62 -8.36 -31.83 -8.80
N VAL A 63 -7.94 -30.65 -8.30
CA VAL A 63 -7.63 -29.52 -9.21
C VAL A 63 -6.25 -28.92 -8.95
N PRO A 64 -5.24 -29.17 -9.80
CA PRO A 64 -3.98 -28.45 -9.75
C PRO A 64 -4.15 -27.10 -10.46
N TRP A 65 -3.94 -26.01 -9.73
CA TRP A 65 -3.88 -24.67 -10.30
C TRP A 65 -2.65 -24.55 -11.23
N GLY A 66 -2.91 -24.40 -12.53
CA GLY A 66 -2.03 -23.69 -13.45
C GLY A 66 -0.80 -24.42 -13.99
N CYS A 67 -0.97 -25.52 -14.73
CA CYS A 67 0.04 -25.99 -15.68
C CYS A 67 -0.49 -25.83 -17.12
N ARG A 68 -0.14 -24.74 -17.79
CA ARG A 68 -0.27 -24.65 -19.26
C ARG A 68 0.87 -25.45 -19.89
N ALA A 69 0.58 -26.66 -20.32
CA ALA A 69 1.49 -27.40 -21.20
C ALA A 69 1.42 -26.81 -22.61
N SER A 70 2.43 -26.05 -23.02
CA SER A 70 2.78 -25.92 -24.43
C SER A 70 4.11 -26.63 -24.65
N ARG A 71 4.11 -27.49 -25.66
CA ARG A 71 5.19 -28.43 -25.99
C ARG A 71 6.47 -27.68 -26.35
N GLY A 72 7.59 -28.21 -25.89
CA GLY A 72 8.90 -27.96 -26.48
C GLY A 72 9.62 -26.72 -25.97
N SER A 73 10.14 -26.79 -24.75
CA SER A 73 11.56 -26.56 -24.43
C SER A 73 11.68 -26.43 -22.90
N ALA A 74 12.51 -27.27 -22.31
CA ALA A 74 12.78 -27.24 -20.88
C ALA A 74 13.50 -25.93 -20.53
N VAL A 75 12.79 -24.99 -19.93
CA VAL A 75 13.43 -23.96 -19.13
C VAL A 75 13.52 -24.56 -17.73
N LEU A 76 14.74 -24.74 -17.23
CA LEU A 76 15.00 -24.96 -15.81
C LEU A 76 14.30 -23.82 -15.05
N LEU A 77 13.11 -24.09 -14.52
CA LEU A 77 12.51 -23.22 -13.53
C LEU A 77 13.45 -23.31 -12.33
N SER A 78 14.18 -22.20 -12.13
CA SER A 78 14.94 -21.88 -10.92
C SER A 78 14.20 -22.39 -9.68
N PRO A 79 14.89 -22.84 -8.61
CA PRO A 79 14.24 -23.19 -7.35
C PRO A 79 13.57 -21.93 -6.80
N PHE A 80 12.30 -21.73 -7.17
CA PHE A 80 11.44 -20.75 -6.55
C PHE A 80 11.07 -21.34 -5.20
N SER A 81 11.95 -21.08 -4.23
CA SER A 81 11.72 -21.42 -2.84
C SER A 81 10.36 -20.85 -2.42
N PRO A 82 9.37 -21.68 -2.06
CA PRO A 82 8.24 -21.22 -1.29
C PRO A 82 8.80 -21.02 0.12
N HIS A 83 9.33 -19.83 0.38
CA HIS A 83 9.74 -19.46 1.72
C HIS A 83 8.72 -18.46 2.22
N PRO A 84 8.02 -18.76 3.33
CA PRO A 84 7.18 -17.76 3.98
C PRO A 84 8.04 -16.53 4.20
N GLN A 85 7.63 -15.40 3.64
CA GLN A 85 8.39 -14.14 3.70
C GLN A 85 8.37 -13.65 5.15
N THR A 86 9.34 -14.13 5.91
CA THR A 86 9.43 -13.91 7.36
C THR A 86 9.71 -12.43 7.61
N GLY A 87 8.86 -11.78 8.41
CA GLY A 87 9.03 -10.36 8.73
C GLY A 87 8.49 -9.41 7.66
N LEU A 88 7.41 -9.79 6.97
CA LEU A 88 6.63 -8.87 6.14
C LEU A 88 6.34 -7.56 6.90
N TYR A 89 6.43 -6.42 6.20
CA TYR A 89 6.39 -5.07 6.77
C TYR A 89 7.48 -4.67 7.78
N ARG A 90 8.15 -5.61 8.45
CA ARG A 90 9.28 -5.36 9.37
C ARG A 90 10.61 -5.23 8.63
N VAL A 91 10.91 -6.11 7.68
CA VAL A 91 12.15 -6.09 6.90
C VAL A 91 12.09 -4.96 5.86
N PRO A 92 13.12 -4.09 5.75
CA PRO A 92 13.18 -3.08 4.70
C PRO A 92 13.64 -3.69 3.37
N GLY A 93 12.95 -3.36 2.28
CA GLY A 93 13.46 -3.62 0.93
C GLY A 93 14.50 -2.60 0.49
N ALA A 94 15.13 -2.83 -0.66
CA ALA A 94 16.14 -1.92 -1.22
C ALA A 94 15.57 -0.51 -1.46
N GLU A 95 16.03 0.50 -0.72
CA GLU A 95 15.46 1.85 -0.73
C GLU A 95 15.42 2.49 -2.13
N GLN A 96 16.44 2.25 -2.94
CA GLN A 96 16.51 2.82 -4.29
C GLN A 96 15.38 2.28 -5.17
N LEU A 97 15.10 0.97 -5.08
CA LEU A 97 13.98 0.34 -5.77
C LEU A 97 12.65 0.83 -5.21
N VAL A 98 12.53 1.00 -3.90
CA VAL A 98 11.32 1.56 -3.26
C VAL A 98 10.97 2.93 -3.85
N ARG A 99 11.97 3.83 -3.92
CA ARG A 99 11.78 5.17 -4.48
C ARG A 99 11.44 5.12 -5.96
N GLU A 100 12.17 4.30 -6.71
CA GLU A 100 11.95 4.13 -8.15
C GLU A 100 10.54 3.62 -8.45
N TRP A 101 10.10 2.55 -7.80
CA TRP A 101 8.79 1.95 -8.01
C TRP A 101 7.65 2.86 -7.56
N LYS A 102 7.78 3.56 -6.44
CA LYS A 102 6.83 4.61 -6.04
C LYS A 102 6.65 5.65 -7.14
N GLN A 103 7.74 6.17 -7.70
CA GLN A 103 7.66 7.19 -8.76
C GLN A 103 7.10 6.63 -10.08
N ARG A 104 7.33 5.35 -10.38
CA ARG A 104 6.72 4.70 -11.55
C ARG A 104 5.21 4.57 -11.38
N LEU A 105 4.76 4.07 -10.23
CA LEU A 105 3.32 3.89 -9.94
C LEU A 105 2.55 5.22 -9.91
N LEU A 106 3.12 6.26 -9.30
CA LEU A 106 2.48 7.58 -9.26
C LEU A 106 2.40 8.26 -10.63
N ARG A 107 3.33 7.95 -11.55
CA ARG A 107 3.33 8.51 -12.91
C ARG A 107 2.50 7.71 -13.91
N ALA A 108 2.22 6.45 -13.60
CA ALA A 108 1.60 5.54 -14.56
C ALA A 108 0.10 5.80 -14.78
N GLY A 109 -0.52 6.71 -14.01
CA GLY A 109 -1.94 7.05 -14.19
C GLY A 109 -2.83 5.80 -14.13
N GLU A 110 -3.68 5.62 -15.14
CA GLU A 110 -4.59 4.46 -15.25
C GLU A 110 -3.95 3.17 -15.79
N ALA A 111 -2.72 3.22 -16.33
CA ALA A 111 -2.05 2.05 -16.88
C ALA A 111 -0.79 1.70 -16.05
N PRO A 112 -0.96 1.21 -14.82
CA PRO A 112 0.15 0.94 -13.94
C PRO A 112 1.03 -0.21 -14.46
N PRO A 113 2.37 -0.12 -14.30
CA PRO A 113 3.28 -1.18 -14.69
C PRO A 113 2.98 -2.47 -13.91
N ALA A 114 3.13 -3.61 -14.57
CA ALA A 114 3.00 -4.90 -13.90
C ALA A 114 4.04 -5.02 -12.78
N LEU A 115 3.57 -5.07 -11.53
CA LEU A 115 4.40 -5.29 -10.35
C LEU A 115 5.05 -6.68 -10.34
N GLY A 116 4.69 -7.56 -11.28
CA GLY A 116 5.39 -8.79 -11.65
C GLY A 116 6.92 -8.67 -11.70
N ALA A 117 7.43 -7.53 -12.15
CA ALA A 117 8.87 -7.29 -12.28
C ALA A 117 9.59 -7.00 -10.94
N VAL A 118 8.87 -6.73 -9.85
CA VAL A 118 9.47 -6.53 -8.53
C VAL A 118 9.76 -7.89 -7.91
N ALA A 119 11.02 -8.33 -7.87
CA ALA A 119 11.37 -9.64 -7.33
C ALA A 119 11.18 -9.76 -5.81
N ASP A 120 11.39 -8.66 -5.07
CA ASP A 120 11.39 -8.62 -3.60
C ASP A 120 10.11 -7.97 -3.05
N VAL A 121 9.33 -8.71 -2.25
CA VAL A 121 8.11 -8.20 -1.59
C VAL A 121 8.40 -7.01 -0.68
N HIS A 122 9.59 -6.96 -0.07
CA HIS A 122 9.93 -5.95 0.92
C HIS A 122 10.09 -4.58 0.26
N VAL A 123 10.37 -4.57 -1.06
CA VAL A 123 10.28 -3.37 -1.89
C VAL A 123 8.83 -2.90 -1.99
N LEU A 124 7.84 -3.79 -2.22
CA LEU A 124 6.42 -3.41 -2.27
C LEU A 124 5.92 -2.90 -0.92
N CYS A 125 6.25 -3.59 0.18
CA CYS A 125 5.99 -3.10 1.54
C CYS A 125 6.64 -1.74 1.77
N GLY A 126 7.87 -1.54 1.27
CA GLY A 126 8.59 -0.27 1.33
C GLY A 126 7.90 0.83 0.54
N VAL A 127 7.40 0.54 -0.67
CA VAL A 127 6.64 1.48 -1.51
C VAL A 127 5.38 1.94 -0.79
N LEU A 128 4.61 1.00 -0.24
CA LEU A 128 3.41 1.31 0.51
C LEU A 128 3.72 2.20 1.72
N LYS A 129 4.71 1.82 2.53
CA LYS A 129 5.16 2.60 3.70
C LYS A 129 5.66 3.99 3.30
N ASP A 130 6.44 4.11 2.23
CA ASP A 130 6.99 5.39 1.78
C ASP A 130 5.92 6.28 1.15
N PHE A 131 4.89 5.71 0.52
CA PHE A 131 3.72 6.46 0.05
C PHE A 131 2.96 7.07 1.23
N LEU A 132 2.53 6.27 2.20
CA LEU A 132 1.74 6.74 3.34
C LEU A 132 2.50 7.77 4.19
N ARG A 133 3.81 7.57 4.42
CA ARG A 133 4.68 8.53 5.12
C ARG A 133 4.94 9.80 4.31
N GLY A 134 4.80 9.73 2.99
CA GLY A 134 5.06 10.84 2.08
C GLY A 134 3.88 11.77 1.82
N LEU A 135 2.69 11.46 2.35
CA LEU A 135 1.49 12.30 2.27
C LEU A 135 1.71 13.64 2.99
N GLN A 136 1.05 14.70 2.52
CA GLN A 136 1.08 16.00 3.19
C GLN A 136 0.45 15.93 4.59
N GLU A 137 -0.57 15.09 4.75
CA GLU A 137 -1.23 14.78 6.00
C GLU A 137 -1.21 13.25 6.24
N PRO A 138 -0.93 12.77 7.46
CA PRO A 138 -0.96 11.35 7.77
C PRO A 138 -2.35 10.74 7.54
N LEU A 139 -2.36 9.42 7.30
CA LEU A 139 -3.59 8.64 7.09
C LEU A 139 -4.61 8.86 8.23
N VAL A 140 -4.14 8.84 9.49
CA VAL A 140 -4.91 9.31 10.65
C VAL A 140 -4.55 10.78 10.85
N THR A 141 -5.39 11.67 10.33
CA THR A 141 -5.18 13.13 10.23
C THR A 141 -4.61 13.75 11.51
N PHE A 142 -3.87 14.85 11.39
CA PHE A 142 -3.25 15.50 12.56
C PHE A 142 -4.27 15.92 13.61
N SER A 143 -5.45 16.36 13.17
CA SER A 143 -6.56 16.80 14.02
C SER A 143 -7.20 15.66 14.81
N LEU A 144 -7.27 14.45 14.25
CA LEU A 144 -7.92 13.30 14.88
C LEU A 144 -6.93 12.38 15.60
N HIS A 145 -5.63 12.50 15.35
CA HIS A 145 -4.60 11.64 15.94
C HIS A 145 -4.66 11.58 17.48
N ALA A 146 -4.80 12.72 18.16
CA ALA A 146 -4.92 12.75 19.62
C ALA A 146 -6.19 12.06 20.13
N ALA A 147 -7.32 12.21 19.42
CA ALA A 147 -8.57 11.54 19.76
C ALA A 147 -8.48 10.03 19.51
N PHE A 148 -7.78 9.63 18.45
CA PHE A 148 -7.53 8.23 18.10
C PHE A 148 -6.72 7.51 19.18
N LEU A 149 -5.61 8.11 19.62
CA LEU A 149 -4.78 7.55 20.71
C LEU A 149 -5.53 7.47 22.05
N GLN A 150 -6.34 8.48 22.36
CA GLN A 150 -7.19 8.46 23.55
C GLN A 150 -8.24 7.34 23.48
N ALA A 151 -8.91 7.16 22.33
CA ALA A 151 -9.88 6.09 22.10
C ALA A 151 -9.22 4.70 22.15
N ALA A 152 -7.98 4.57 21.67
CA ALA A 152 -7.18 3.35 21.75
C ALA A 152 -6.68 3.03 23.18
N GLY A 153 -6.96 3.88 24.18
CA GLY A 153 -6.54 3.65 25.56
C GLY A 153 -5.09 4.05 25.86
N GLU A 154 -4.42 4.78 24.96
CA GLU A 154 -3.04 5.24 25.11
C GLU A 154 -2.91 6.57 25.88
N GLY A 155 -3.97 7.00 26.58
CA GLY A 155 -3.95 8.20 27.42
C GLY A 155 -3.18 8.02 28.74
N ARG A 156 -2.48 9.07 29.19
CA ARG A 156 -1.68 9.15 30.44
C ARG A 156 -2.43 8.79 31.75
N ALA A 157 -3.74 8.55 31.71
CA ALA A 157 -4.56 8.15 32.84
C ALA A 157 -4.73 6.62 32.96
N ARG A 158 -3.77 5.83 32.49
CA ARG A 158 -3.71 4.37 32.72
C ARG A 158 -3.23 4.06 34.15
N ARG A 159 -4.00 4.47 35.17
CA ARG A 159 -3.76 4.06 36.55
C ARG A 159 -5.03 4.10 37.40
N ALA A 160 -6.00 3.23 37.11
CA ALA A 160 -6.85 2.60 38.14
C ALA A 160 -7.92 1.66 37.54
N ASP A 161 -8.53 2.00 36.41
CA ASP A 161 -9.63 1.21 35.85
C ASP A 161 -9.19 0.43 34.60
N ILE A 162 -9.50 -0.86 34.57
CA ILE A 162 -9.39 -1.68 33.36
C ILE A 162 -10.40 -1.09 32.38
N PRO A 163 -9.97 -0.49 31.26
CA PRO A 163 -10.90 0.10 30.32
C PRO A 163 -11.79 -1.00 29.73
N ASP A 164 -13.09 -0.74 29.68
CA ASP A 164 -14.05 -1.60 28.99
C ASP A 164 -13.67 -1.70 27.51
N GLU A 165 -13.29 -2.89 27.06
CA GLU A 165 -12.82 -3.14 25.70
C GLU A 165 -13.89 -2.76 24.66
N ALA A 166 -15.17 -2.98 25.00
CA ALA A 166 -16.29 -2.58 24.15
C ALA A 166 -16.41 -1.05 24.04
N ALA A 167 -16.24 -0.30 25.13
CA ALA A 167 -16.21 1.16 25.12
C ALA A 167 -15.02 1.71 24.31
N CYS A 168 -13.82 1.15 24.47
CA CYS A 168 -12.65 1.52 23.66
C CYS A 168 -12.90 1.27 22.16
N SER A 169 -13.43 0.11 21.81
CA SER A 169 -13.79 -0.24 20.43
C SER A 169 -14.83 0.71 19.85
N ALA A 170 -15.90 1.01 20.61
CA ALA A 170 -16.93 1.96 20.19
C ALA A 170 -16.39 3.38 20.01
N ALA A 171 -15.52 3.84 20.92
CA ALA A 171 -14.85 5.13 20.81
C ALA A 171 -13.94 5.19 19.57
N LEU A 172 -13.19 4.13 19.29
CA LEU A 172 -12.32 4.04 18.12
C LEU A 172 -13.15 4.09 16.83
N CYS A 173 -14.22 3.30 16.75
CA CYS A 173 -15.18 3.33 15.64
C CYS A 173 -15.73 4.74 15.41
N HIS A 174 -16.09 5.45 16.48
CA HIS A 174 -16.58 6.84 16.39
C HIS A 174 -15.52 7.83 15.91
N VAL A 175 -14.24 7.63 16.23
CA VAL A 175 -13.18 8.49 15.69
C VAL A 175 -12.93 8.18 14.21
N VAL A 176 -12.97 6.90 13.82
CA VAL A 176 -12.79 6.47 12.42
C VAL A 176 -13.88 7.04 11.51
N THR A 177 -15.13 7.14 11.96
CA THR A 177 -16.23 7.71 11.16
C THR A 177 -16.06 9.21 10.88
N LYS A 178 -15.23 9.91 11.65
CA LYS A 178 -14.90 11.33 11.46
C LYS A 178 -13.76 11.57 10.47
N LEU A 179 -13.04 10.52 10.06
CA LEU A 179 -11.98 10.65 9.06
C LEU A 179 -12.58 11.08 7.71
N PRO A 180 -11.82 11.85 6.89
CA PRO A 180 -12.19 12.09 5.51
C PRO A 180 -12.46 10.78 4.76
N PRO A 181 -13.40 10.74 3.80
CA PRO A 181 -13.82 9.50 3.12
C PRO A 181 -12.66 8.67 2.56
N ALA A 182 -11.71 9.32 1.85
CA ALA A 182 -10.53 8.64 1.31
C ALA A 182 -9.63 8.03 2.39
N ASN A 183 -9.43 8.74 3.51
CA ASN A 183 -8.65 8.27 4.65
C ASN A 183 -9.32 7.09 5.34
N ARG A 184 -10.63 7.17 5.56
CA ARG A 184 -11.42 6.11 6.17
C ARG A 184 -11.40 4.83 5.32
N ASP A 185 -11.68 4.94 4.03
CA ASP A 185 -11.74 3.80 3.11
C ASP A 185 -10.34 3.16 2.95
N THR A 186 -9.29 3.99 2.81
CA THR A 186 -7.89 3.51 2.74
C THR A 186 -7.46 2.85 4.04
N LEU A 187 -7.81 3.42 5.20
CA LEU A 187 -7.51 2.82 6.50
C LEU A 187 -8.23 1.48 6.66
N ALA A 188 -9.52 1.40 6.32
CA ALA A 188 -10.29 0.16 6.37
C ALA A 188 -9.66 -0.92 5.48
N PHE A 189 -9.28 -0.57 4.25
CA PHE A 189 -8.61 -1.48 3.32
C PHE A 189 -7.28 -2.01 3.90
N LEU A 190 -6.47 -1.12 4.48
CA LEU A 190 -5.20 -1.50 5.11
C LEU A 190 -5.39 -2.35 6.37
N MET A 191 -6.37 -2.04 7.22
CA MET A 191 -6.67 -2.84 8.41
C MET A 191 -7.12 -4.25 8.03
N LEU A 192 -7.97 -4.38 7.02
CA LEU A 192 -8.37 -5.69 6.50
C LEU A 192 -7.17 -6.47 5.96
N HIS A 193 -6.25 -5.82 5.27
CA HIS A 193 -5.02 -6.46 4.78
C HIS A 193 -4.09 -6.92 5.91
N LEU A 194 -3.84 -6.07 6.91
CA LEU A 194 -2.89 -6.33 8.00
C LEU A 194 -3.40 -7.37 9.02
N LEU A 195 -4.70 -7.69 9.00
CA LEU A 195 -5.32 -8.71 9.84
C LEU A 195 -5.32 -10.12 9.19
N ARG A 196 -4.90 -10.23 7.93
CA ARG A 196 -4.78 -11.52 7.23
C ARG A 196 -3.43 -12.17 7.53
#